data_AF-A0A3M2HGT7-F1
#
_entry.id   AF-A0A3M2HGT7-F1
#
_cell.length_a   1.000
_cell.length_b   1.000
_cell.length_c   1.000
_cell.angle_alpha   90.00
_cell.angle_beta   90.00
_cell.angle_gamma   90.00
#
_symmetry.space_group_name_H-M   'P 1'
#
loop_
_entity.id
_entity.type
_entity.pdbx_description
1 polymer ?
#
loop_
_entity_poly.entity_id
_entity_poly.type
_entity_poly.pdbx_seq_one_letter_code
_entity_poly.pdbx_strand_id
1 'polypeptide(L)'
;MKRPILLGPLLALGMLSGCVSYEPETWLNRGPITIDASRTGYCYTDANLIDGKRISGTLCATPTSGFLMKGEPEIQFGPWGMKFMKELVSNTTQGVEYDYQDKRVRLQCSPVLNSAGQETGRDCTVTMNAQHLVSATFLFVPQAAQ
;
A
#
# COMPACT_ATOMS: atom_id res chain seq x y z
N MET A 1 36.29 37.16 -55.25
CA MET A 1 36.92 35.98 -54.61
C MET A 1 36.03 35.49 -53.46
N LYS A 2 36.12 34.20 -53.14
CA LYS A 2 35.19 33.31 -52.41
C LYS A 2 34.77 33.76 -51.00
N ARG A 3 33.51 33.48 -50.63
CA ARG A 3 33.00 33.39 -49.23
C ARG A 3 33.61 32.17 -48.51
N PRO A 4 33.67 32.20 -47.16
CA PRO A 4 32.76 31.36 -46.37
C PRO A 4 32.20 32.16 -45.17
N ILE A 5 30.88 32.32 -45.00
CA ILE A 5 29.95 31.42 -44.27
C ILE A 5 30.56 30.90 -42.96
N LEU A 6 30.20 31.56 -41.85
CA LEU A 6 30.24 31.00 -40.50
C LEU A 6 28.83 31.14 -39.91
N LEU A 7 28.00 30.12 -40.16
CA LEU A 7 26.81 29.85 -39.35
C LEU A 7 27.30 29.43 -37.96
N GLY A 8 27.11 30.28 -36.95
CA GLY A 8 27.17 29.86 -35.55
C GLY A 8 25.81 29.30 -35.13
N PRO A 9 25.71 28.05 -34.63
CA PRO A 9 24.44 27.49 -34.23
C PRO A 9 23.97 28.11 -32.91
N LEU A 10 22.74 28.62 -32.90
CA LEU A 10 21.97 28.88 -31.69
C LEU A 10 21.80 27.55 -30.93
N LEU A 11 22.55 27.38 -29.85
CA LEU A 11 22.31 26.32 -28.86
C LEU A 11 21.06 26.69 -28.06
N ALA A 12 19.89 26.33 -28.57
CA ALA A 12 18.68 26.23 -27.78
C ALA A 12 18.81 25.00 -26.87
N LEU A 13 19.23 25.20 -25.61
CA LEU A 13 19.04 24.18 -24.57
C LEU A 13 17.54 24.09 -24.27
N GLY A 14 16.86 23.19 -24.98
CA GLY A 14 15.50 22.78 -24.64
C GLY A 14 15.50 22.18 -23.25
N MET A 15 14.80 22.86 -22.33
CA MET A 15 14.41 22.31 -21.04
C MET A 15 13.53 21.07 -21.28
N LEU A 16 14.13 19.89 -21.33
CA LEU A 16 13.42 18.65 -21.04
C LEU A 16 13.61 18.38 -19.55
N SER A 17 13.04 19.25 -18.70
CA SER A 17 12.63 18.82 -17.37
C SER A 17 11.56 17.78 -17.60
N GLY A 18 11.95 16.51 -17.68
CA GLY A 18 11.02 15.40 -17.72
C GLY A 18 10.07 15.58 -16.55
N CYS A 19 8.81 15.86 -16.84
CA CYS A 19 7.74 15.47 -15.94
C CYS A 19 7.97 13.97 -15.74
N VAL A 20 8.46 13.56 -14.57
CA VAL A 20 8.38 12.17 -14.16
C VAL A 20 6.88 11.90 -14.05
N SER A 21 6.28 11.54 -15.17
CA SER A 21 4.91 11.10 -15.23
C SER A 21 4.90 9.78 -14.50
N TYR A 22 4.33 9.79 -13.29
CA TYR A 22 3.92 8.58 -12.60
C TYR A 22 3.15 7.71 -13.60
N GLU A 23 3.74 6.58 -14.00
CA GLU A 23 3.01 5.60 -14.80
C GLU A 23 2.06 4.87 -13.84
N PRO A 24 0.74 5.02 -14.00
CA PRO A 24 -0.19 4.29 -13.17
C PRO A 24 0.02 2.78 -13.42
N GLU A 25 0.05 2.01 -12.35
CA GLU A 25 0.24 0.54 -12.40
C GLU A 25 -0.58 -0.08 -13.53
N THR A 26 0.01 -0.95 -14.34
CA THR A 26 -0.67 -1.45 -15.55
C THR A 26 -1.76 -2.49 -15.26
N TRP A 27 -1.78 -3.04 -14.04
CA TRP A 27 -2.73 -4.04 -13.60
C TRP A 27 -3.90 -3.44 -12.81
N LEU A 28 -4.94 -4.26 -12.65
CA LEU A 28 -6.07 -4.00 -11.77
C LEU A 28 -6.42 -5.30 -11.04
N ASN A 29 -6.73 -5.20 -9.75
CA ASN A 29 -7.24 -6.27 -8.90
C ASN A 29 -6.46 -7.58 -9.01
N ARG A 30 -5.31 -7.66 -8.35
CA ARG A 30 -4.56 -8.91 -8.16
C ARG A 30 -5.20 -9.83 -7.11
N GLY A 31 -6.21 -9.34 -6.39
CA GLY A 31 -6.90 -10.09 -5.36
C GLY A 31 -6.18 -10.06 -4.00
N PRO A 32 -6.77 -10.65 -2.96
CA PRO A 32 -6.14 -10.72 -1.64
C PRO A 32 -4.98 -11.72 -1.62
N ILE A 33 -3.99 -11.44 -0.78
CA ILE A 33 -2.90 -12.38 -0.48
C ILE A 33 -2.82 -12.67 1.01
N THR A 34 -2.18 -13.77 1.39
CA THR A 34 -1.79 -14.06 2.77
C THR A 34 -0.31 -13.73 2.97
N ILE A 35 0.00 -13.00 4.03
CA ILE A 35 1.34 -12.58 4.45
C ILE A 35 1.64 -13.19 5.81
N ASP A 36 2.76 -13.90 5.93
CA ASP A 36 3.34 -14.23 7.24
C ASP A 36 4.06 -13.00 7.80
N ALA A 37 3.42 -12.34 8.77
CA ALA A 37 3.93 -11.19 9.50
C ALA A 37 4.48 -11.57 10.89
N SER A 38 4.69 -12.86 11.17
CA SER A 38 5.11 -13.33 12.50
C SER A 38 6.55 -12.96 12.86
N ARG A 39 7.42 -12.79 11.85
CA ARG A 39 8.86 -12.49 12.04
C ARG A 39 9.32 -11.22 11.34
N THR A 40 8.73 -10.91 10.20
CA THR A 40 9.07 -9.71 9.40
C THR A 40 7.79 -9.09 8.89
N GLY A 41 7.69 -7.76 8.99
CA GLY A 41 6.62 -7.03 8.32
C GLY A 41 6.83 -7.06 6.82
N TYR A 42 5.77 -7.32 6.06
CA TYR A 42 5.76 -7.24 4.61
C TYR A 42 4.56 -6.40 4.13
N CYS A 43 4.72 -5.76 2.99
CA CYS A 43 3.71 -4.91 2.38
C CYS A 43 3.13 -5.58 1.13
N TYR A 44 1.82 -5.53 0.99
CA TYR A 44 1.12 -5.85 -0.23
C TYR A 44 0.64 -4.58 -0.91
N THR A 45 0.76 -4.52 -2.23
CA THR A 45 0.22 -3.44 -3.05
C THR A 45 -0.67 -4.04 -4.13
N ASP A 46 -1.86 -3.45 -4.29
CA ASP A 46 -2.78 -3.74 -5.39
C ASP A 46 -3.29 -2.43 -5.99
N ALA A 47 -3.86 -2.50 -7.19
CA ALA A 47 -4.43 -1.33 -7.86
C ALA A 47 -5.90 -1.60 -8.20
N ASN A 48 -6.78 -0.66 -7.85
CA ASN A 48 -8.21 -0.76 -8.10
C ASN A 48 -8.78 0.56 -8.64
N LEU A 49 -9.99 0.51 -9.19
CA LEU A 49 -10.68 1.70 -9.69
C LEU A 49 -11.48 2.36 -8.57
N ILE A 50 -11.10 3.58 -8.21
CA ILE A 50 -11.80 4.44 -7.26
C ILE A 50 -12.31 5.66 -8.00
N ASP A 51 -13.62 5.88 -8.00
CA ASP A 51 -14.31 6.93 -8.76
C ASP A 51 -13.88 6.99 -10.24
N GLY A 52 -13.66 5.83 -10.86
CA GLY A 52 -13.21 5.71 -12.25
C GLY A 52 -11.72 6.00 -12.49
N LYS A 53 -10.95 6.31 -11.45
CA LYS A 53 -9.49 6.51 -11.52
C LYS A 53 -8.77 5.29 -10.95
N ARG A 54 -7.69 4.85 -11.61
CA ARG A 54 -6.82 3.79 -11.07
C ARG A 54 -6.03 4.35 -9.89
N ILE A 55 -6.21 3.75 -8.72
CA ILE A 55 -5.49 4.07 -7.49
C ILE A 55 -4.78 2.81 -7.02
N SER A 56 -3.49 2.93 -6.74
CA SER A 56 -2.69 1.89 -6.10
C SER A 56 -2.84 2.04 -4.58
N GLY A 57 -3.14 0.95 -3.88
CA GLY A 57 -3.28 0.89 -2.44
C GLY A 57 -2.30 -0.10 -1.85
N THR A 58 -1.77 0.24 -0.69
CA THR A 58 -0.79 -0.58 0.02
C THR A 58 -1.27 -0.89 1.43
N LEU A 59 -1.03 -2.13 1.84
CA LEU A 59 -1.29 -2.68 3.16
C LEU A 59 -0.02 -3.33 3.70
N CYS A 60 0.44 -2.94 4.87
CA CYS A 60 1.57 -3.54 5.56
C CYS A 60 1.18 -3.89 7.00
N ALA A 61 1.87 -4.85 7.60
CA ALA A 61 1.78 -5.10 9.03
C ALA A 61 3.16 -5.07 9.67
N THR A 62 3.25 -4.62 10.92
CA THR A 62 4.46 -4.79 11.75
C THR A 62 4.42 -6.15 12.45
N PRO A 63 5.58 -6.76 12.72
CA PRO A 63 5.61 -8.04 13.41
C PRO A 63 5.29 -7.88 14.91
N THR A 64 4.77 -8.95 15.51
CA THR A 64 4.52 -9.09 16.96
C THR A 64 5.80 -9.08 17.80
N SER A 65 6.96 -9.41 17.20
CA SER A 65 8.24 -9.46 17.91
C SER A 65 9.45 -9.15 17.00
N GLY A 66 10.45 -8.45 17.56
CA GLY A 66 11.72 -8.09 16.92
C GLY A 66 12.64 -7.31 17.86
N PHE A 67 13.92 -7.10 17.49
CA PHE A 67 14.96 -6.47 18.34
C PHE A 67 14.58 -5.08 18.91
N LEU A 68 13.59 -4.40 18.30
CA LEU A 68 13.11 -3.07 18.72
C LEU A 68 11.60 -3.02 19.05
N MET A 69 10.86 -4.13 18.99
CA MET A 69 9.39 -4.11 19.11
C MET A 69 8.89 -5.13 20.13
N LYS A 70 8.49 -4.62 21.31
CA LYS A 70 7.58 -5.27 22.26
C LYS A 70 6.29 -4.47 22.25
N GLY A 71 5.27 -4.95 21.54
CA GLY A 71 4.02 -4.23 21.42
C GLY A 71 3.02 -4.98 20.54
N GLU A 72 1.78 -4.53 20.61
CA GLU A 72 0.74 -4.96 19.69
C GLU A 72 1.12 -4.63 18.23
N PRO A 73 0.82 -5.51 17.26
CA PRO A 73 1.05 -5.21 15.85
C PRO A 73 0.26 -4.00 15.35
N GLU A 74 0.83 -3.33 14.36
CA GLU A 74 0.21 -2.21 13.65
C GLU A 74 -0.07 -2.61 12.21
N ILE A 75 -1.20 -2.16 11.68
CA ILE A 75 -1.51 -2.16 10.26
C ILE A 75 -1.22 -0.77 9.71
N GLN A 76 -0.40 -0.71 8.67
CA GLN A 76 -0.11 0.51 7.92
C GLN A 76 -0.81 0.43 6.57
N PHE A 77 -1.54 1.48 6.19
CA PHE A 77 -2.34 1.45 4.99
C PHE A 77 -2.47 2.82 4.31
N GLY A 78 -2.79 2.79 3.02
CA GLY A 78 -3.13 3.99 2.27
C GLY A 78 -2.87 3.84 0.78
N PRO A 79 -3.26 4.85 -0.01
CA PRO A 79 -2.86 4.92 -1.40
C PRO A 79 -1.34 5.10 -1.53
N TRP A 80 -0.77 4.57 -2.61
CA TRP A 80 0.64 4.73 -2.96
C TRP A 80 0.98 6.22 -3.11
N GLY A 81 2.05 6.70 -2.45
CA GLY A 81 2.39 8.13 -2.46
C GLY A 81 2.68 8.80 -1.10
N MET A 82 3.13 8.04 -0.10
CA MET A 82 3.98 8.52 1.01
C MET A 82 3.33 9.21 2.23
N LYS A 83 2.12 8.82 2.64
CA LYS A 83 1.74 8.85 4.08
C LYS A 83 0.87 7.65 4.43
N PHE A 84 1.48 6.65 5.07
CA PHE A 84 0.74 5.54 5.64
C PHE A 84 -0.03 6.03 6.87
N MET A 85 -1.34 5.82 6.85
CA MET A 85 -2.14 5.79 8.07
C MET A 85 -1.74 4.53 8.84
N LYS A 86 -1.76 4.59 10.16
CA LYS A 86 -1.31 3.48 11.01
C LYS A 86 -2.29 3.28 12.14
N GLU A 87 -2.61 2.02 12.39
CA GLU A 87 -3.52 1.65 13.47
C GLU A 87 -3.07 0.37 14.16
N LEU A 88 -3.27 0.32 15.47
CA LEU A 88 -3.13 -0.90 16.24
C LEU A 88 -4.16 -1.92 15.77
N VAL A 89 -3.77 -3.19 15.68
CA VAL A 89 -4.65 -4.28 15.21
C VAL A 89 -5.99 -4.31 15.96
N SER A 90 -6.00 -4.07 17.27
CA SER A 90 -7.19 -4.04 18.13
C SER A 90 -8.22 -3.01 17.69
N ASN A 91 -7.77 -1.85 17.19
CA ASN A 91 -8.66 -0.78 16.71
C ASN A 91 -9.34 -1.14 15.39
N THR A 92 -8.75 -2.02 14.59
CA THR A 92 -9.20 -2.28 13.21
C THR A 92 -10.49 -3.10 13.10
N THR A 93 -10.95 -3.74 14.18
CA THR A 93 -12.09 -4.69 14.13
C THR A 93 -13.40 -4.01 13.73
N GLN A 94 -13.68 -2.85 14.33
CA GLN A 94 -14.90 -2.07 14.03
C GLN A 94 -14.75 -1.25 12.73
N GLY A 95 -13.51 -1.13 12.25
CA GLY A 95 -13.13 -0.25 11.18
C GLY A 95 -12.71 1.12 11.69
N VAL A 96 -11.68 1.66 11.06
CA VAL A 96 -11.09 2.97 11.36
C VAL A 96 -11.10 3.80 10.08
N GLU A 97 -11.58 5.04 10.18
CA GLU A 97 -11.78 5.93 9.05
C GLU A 97 -10.84 7.12 9.12
N TYR A 98 -10.32 7.49 7.95
CA TYR A 98 -9.38 8.59 7.77
C TYR A 98 -9.76 9.37 6.52
N ASP A 99 -9.63 10.69 6.60
CA ASP A 99 -9.77 11.54 5.42
C ASP A 99 -8.39 11.73 4.76
N TYR A 100 -8.30 11.42 3.46
CA TYR A 100 -7.10 11.60 2.66
C TYR A 100 -7.47 12.24 1.32
N GLN A 101 -7.02 13.48 1.08
CA GLN A 101 -7.27 14.22 -0.18
C GLN A 101 -8.76 14.21 -0.57
N ASP A 102 -9.65 14.58 0.36
CA ASP A 102 -11.10 14.58 0.19
C ASP A 102 -11.72 13.21 -0.13
N LYS A 103 -10.97 12.13 0.10
CA LYS A 103 -11.46 10.75 0.01
C LYS A 103 -11.48 10.11 1.39
N ARG A 104 -12.57 9.41 1.68
CA ARG A 104 -12.70 8.64 2.92
C ARG A 104 -12.03 7.29 2.74
N VAL A 105 -10.95 7.06 3.47
CA VAL A 105 -10.25 5.77 3.52
C VAL A 105 -10.68 5.05 4.79
N ARG A 106 -11.06 3.77 4.67
CA ARG A 106 -11.42 2.95 5.81
C ARG A 106 -10.61 1.67 5.81
N LEU A 107 -9.92 1.40 6.90
CA LEU A 107 -9.33 0.10 7.19
C LEU A 107 -10.28 -0.68 8.08
N GLN A 108 -10.54 -1.94 7.76
CA GLN A 108 -11.25 -2.86 8.64
C GLN A 108 -10.59 -4.22 8.58
N CYS A 109 -10.39 -4.86 9.73
CA CYS A 109 -9.85 -6.21 9.79
C CYS A 109 -10.72 -7.16 10.60
N SER A 110 -10.80 -8.42 10.17
CA SER A 110 -11.49 -9.48 10.90
C SER A 110 -10.48 -10.47 11.48
N PRO A 111 -10.74 -11.07 12.66
CA PRO A 111 -9.84 -12.08 13.21
C PRO A 111 -9.80 -13.32 12.33
N VAL A 112 -8.60 -13.86 12.12
CA VAL A 112 -8.37 -15.15 11.46
C VAL A 112 -8.09 -16.17 12.54
N LEU A 113 -8.93 -17.20 12.60
CA LEU A 113 -8.85 -18.24 13.62
C LEU A 113 -8.24 -19.53 13.04
N ASN A 114 -7.46 -20.24 13.85
CA ASN A 114 -7.07 -21.61 13.53
C ASN A 114 -8.22 -22.61 13.84
N SER A 115 -7.99 -23.90 13.57
CA SER A 115 -8.95 -24.97 13.85
C SER A 115 -9.32 -25.12 15.33
N ALA A 116 -8.49 -24.62 16.24
CA ALA A 116 -8.74 -24.59 17.68
C ALA A 116 -9.48 -23.31 18.14
N GLY A 117 -9.86 -22.43 17.21
CA GLY A 117 -10.56 -21.18 17.51
C GLY A 117 -9.65 -20.06 18.06
N GLN A 118 -8.33 -20.22 18.01
CA GLN A 118 -7.38 -19.21 18.46
C GLN A 118 -7.06 -18.24 17.33
N GLU A 119 -6.99 -16.94 17.64
CA GLU A 119 -6.60 -15.92 16.67
C GLU A 119 -5.13 -16.08 16.27
N THR A 120 -4.89 -16.30 14.99
CA THR A 120 -3.56 -16.42 14.38
C THR A 120 -3.19 -15.25 13.50
N GLY A 121 -4.16 -14.39 13.18
CA GLY A 121 -3.97 -13.32 12.21
C GLY A 121 -5.18 -12.40 12.06
N ARG A 122 -5.08 -11.50 11.08
CA ARG A 122 -6.11 -10.53 10.71
C ARG A 122 -6.29 -10.49 9.21
N ASP A 123 -7.54 -10.62 8.75
CA ASP A 123 -7.90 -10.38 7.36
C ASP A 123 -8.33 -8.93 7.19
N CYS A 124 -7.50 -8.13 6.55
CA CYS A 124 -7.63 -6.68 6.47
C CYS A 124 -8.05 -6.23 5.07
N THR A 125 -9.03 -5.34 5.02
CA THR A 125 -9.48 -4.68 3.80
C THR A 125 -9.43 -3.18 3.98
N VAL A 126 -8.87 -2.51 2.97
CA VAL A 126 -8.92 -1.06 2.83
C VAL A 126 -9.92 -0.71 1.75
N THR A 127 -10.80 0.21 2.07
CA THR A 127 -11.71 0.83 1.11
C THR A 127 -11.41 2.32 1.00
N MET A 128 -11.70 2.89 -0.16
CA MET A 128 -11.65 4.32 -0.42
C MET A 128 -12.97 4.72 -1.06
N ASN A 129 -13.67 5.69 -0.47
CA ASN A 129 -15.04 6.07 -0.87
C ASN A 129 -16.00 4.87 -0.92
N ALA A 130 -15.87 3.96 0.06
CA ALA A 130 -16.60 2.68 0.14
C ALA A 130 -16.34 1.69 -1.02
N GLN A 131 -15.39 1.98 -1.91
CA GLN A 131 -14.94 1.06 -2.96
C GLN A 131 -13.70 0.29 -2.49
N HIS A 132 -13.59 -0.97 -2.88
CA HIS A 132 -12.43 -1.80 -2.56
C HIS A 132 -11.14 -1.20 -3.14
N LEU A 133 -10.12 -1.08 -2.30
CA LEU A 133 -8.81 -0.58 -2.71
C LEU A 133 -7.74 -1.69 -2.65
N VAL A 134 -7.59 -2.37 -1.52
CA VAL A 134 -6.63 -3.46 -1.34
C VAL A 134 -7.05 -4.34 -0.15
N SER A 135 -6.77 -5.64 -0.23
CA SER A 135 -6.99 -6.58 0.87
C SER A 135 -5.78 -7.49 1.06
N ALA A 136 -5.48 -7.83 2.32
CA ALA A 136 -4.44 -8.78 2.67
C ALA A 136 -4.77 -9.44 4.01
N THR A 137 -4.47 -10.73 4.11
CA THR A 137 -4.50 -11.46 5.37
C THR A 137 -3.12 -11.50 5.99
N PHE A 138 -2.96 -11.00 7.21
CA PHE A 138 -1.72 -11.02 7.96
C PHE A 138 -1.76 -12.09 9.04
N LEU A 139 -0.79 -13.00 9.04
CA LEU A 139 -0.62 -14.01 10.09
C LEU A 139 0.46 -13.54 11.07
N PHE A 140 0.12 -13.43 12.34
CA PHE A 140 1.01 -12.94 13.40
C PHE A 140 1.64 -14.06 14.23
N VAL A 141 1.16 -15.28 14.05
CA VAL A 141 1.72 -16.49 14.64
C VAL A 141 2.32 -17.33 13.52
N PRO A 142 3.54 -17.88 13.68
CA PRO A 142 4.10 -18.78 12.68
C PRO A 142 3.15 -19.95 12.49
N GLN A 143 2.75 -20.25 11.26
CA GLN A 143 2.01 -21.48 11.02
C GLN A 143 2.94 -22.65 11.34
N ALA A 144 2.51 -23.55 12.23
CA ALA A 144 3.20 -24.81 12.42
C ALA A 144 3.23 -25.51 11.07
N ALA A 145 4.42 -25.94 10.62
CA ALA A 145 4.53 -26.79 9.44
C ALA A 145 3.62 -28.00 9.66
N GLN A 146 2.62 -28.16 8.80
CA GLN A 146 1.78 -29.36 8.74
C GLN A 146 2.62 -30.54 8.27
#